data_AF-A0A3C1Y6M1-F1
#
_entry.id   AF-A0A3C1Y6M1-F1
#
_cell.length_a   1.000
_cell.length_b   1.000
_cell.length_c   1.000
_cell.angle_alpha   90.00
_cell.angle_beta   90.00
_cell.angle_gamma   90.00
#
_symmetry.space_group_name_H-M   'P 1'
#
loop_
_entity.id
_entity.type
_entity.pdbx_description
1 polymer ?
#
loop_
_entity_poly.entity_id
_entity_poly.type
_entity_poly.pdbx_seq_one_letter_code
_entity_poly.pdbx_strand_id
1 'polypeptide(L)'
;GERVLGNDPATGKPVSVKIGRFGPMIQLGDGEAEEKPQFASLLKGQSISTITLDEALKLFAFPKVIGEFEGKDVTVAIGRFGPYVRHDGKFVSIP
;
A
#
# COMPACT_ATOMS: atom_id res chain seq x y z
N GLY A 1 10.31 10.30 10.91
CA GLY A 1 11.52 10.05 10.12
C GLY A 1 11.11 9.53 8.77
N GLU A 2 11.75 10.02 7.71
CA GLU A 2 11.61 9.54 6.33
C GLU A 2 12.83 8.69 5.99
N ARG A 3 12.64 7.57 5.29
CA ARG A 3 13.70 6.69 4.80
C ARG A 3 13.43 6.36 3.33
N VAL A 4 14.39 6.65 2.47
CA VAL A 4 14.32 6.29 1.04
C VAL A 4 14.67 4.80 0.90
N LEU A 5 13.81 4.04 0.19
CA LEU A 5 13.98 2.62 -0.05
C LEU A 5 14.68 2.33 -1.39
N GLY A 6 14.56 3.25 -2.36
CA GLY A 6 15.16 3.15 -3.69
C GLY A 6 14.25 3.71 -4.77
N ASN A 7 14.37 3.21 -5.99
CA ASN A 7 13.53 3.60 -7.13
C ASN A 7 12.72 2.40 -7.61
N ASP A 8 11.46 2.63 -7.96
CA ASP A 8 10.59 1.63 -8.55
C ASP A 8 11.13 1.22 -9.94
N PRO A 9 11.37 -0.08 -10.21
CA PRO A 9 11.93 -0.53 -11.48
C PRO A 9 10.96 -0.37 -12.66
N ALA A 10 9.64 -0.27 -12.40
CA ALA A 10 8.64 -0.13 -13.47
C ALA A 10 8.49 1.32 -13.94
N THR A 11 8.51 2.28 -13.01
CA THR A 11 8.26 3.71 -13.30
C THR A 11 9.51 4.59 -13.17
N GLY A 12 10.59 4.09 -12.55
CA GLY A 12 11.79 4.86 -12.21
C GLY A 12 11.62 5.81 -11.01
N LYS A 13 10.42 5.90 -10.43
CA LYS A 13 10.07 6.88 -9.39
C LYS A 13 10.70 6.53 -8.03
N PRO A 14 11.11 7.52 -7.22
CA PRO A 14 11.64 7.26 -5.89
C PRO A 14 10.55 6.71 -4.96
N VAL A 15 10.92 5.73 -4.13
CA VAL A 15 10.06 5.12 -3.12
C VAL A 15 10.63 5.42 -1.75
N SER A 16 9.82 6.01 -0.88
CA SER A 16 10.21 6.34 0.49
C SER A 16 9.16 5.89 1.50
N VAL A 17 9.59 5.64 2.73
CA VAL A 17 8.72 5.33 3.86
C VAL A 17 8.81 6.44 4.90
N LYS A 18 7.65 6.91 5.38
CA LYS A 18 7.55 7.98 6.37
C LYS A 18 6.36 7.78 7.30
N ILE A 19 6.32 8.54 8.39
CA ILE A 19 5.19 8.57 9.31
C ILE A 19 4.27 9.73 8.92
N GLY A 20 3.09 9.41 8.41
CA GLY A 20 2.03 10.38 8.12
C GLY A 20 1.04 10.53 9.27
N ARG A 21 -0.02 11.33 9.06
CA ARG A 21 -1.04 11.60 10.09
C ARG A 21 -1.78 10.35 10.59
N PHE A 22 -1.84 9.31 9.77
CA PHE A 22 -2.57 8.06 10.05
C PHE A 22 -1.65 6.90 10.40
N GLY A 23 -0.34 7.14 10.54
CA GLY A 23 0.66 6.12 10.83
C GLY A 23 1.72 5.98 9.73
N PRO A 24 2.52 4.90 9.78
CA PRO A 24 3.57 4.65 8.81
C PRO A 24 2.99 4.37 7.41
N MET A 25 3.54 5.06 6.42
CA MET A 25 3.10 5.02 5.02
C MET A 25 4.29 5.06 4.08
N ILE A 26 4.08 4.50 2.89
CA ILE A 26 5.00 4.50 1.76
C ILE A 26 4.51 5.54 0.77
N GLN A 27 5.44 6.29 0.22
CA GLN A 27 5.23 7.24 -0.85
C GLN A 27 6.01 6.78 -2.08
N LEU A 28 5.34 6.75 -3.23
CA LEU A 28 5.95 6.51 -4.55
C LEU A 28 5.82 7.78 -5.39
N GLY A 29 6.96 8.30 -5.81
CA GLY A 29 7.13 9.64 -6.39
C GLY A 29 7.42 10.70 -5.32
N ASP A 30 8.29 11.65 -5.66
CA ASP A 30 8.70 12.80 -4.84
C ASP A 30 7.65 13.93 -4.80
N GLY A 31 6.67 13.90 -5.72
CA GLY A 31 5.61 14.90 -5.83
C GLY A 31 6.01 16.17 -6.60
N GLU A 32 7.24 16.22 -7.13
CA GLU A 32 7.69 17.25 -8.06
C GLU A 32 7.35 16.90 -9.52
N ALA A 33 7.05 15.62 -9.79
CA ALA A 33 6.52 15.17 -11.08
C ALA A 33 5.07 15.64 -11.33
N GLU A 34 4.67 15.77 -12.60
CA GLU A 34 3.28 16.07 -13.00
C GLU A 34 2.27 15.04 -12.45
N GLU A 35 2.73 13.81 -12.21
CA GLU A 35 1.91 12.76 -11.63
C GLU A 35 1.89 12.83 -10.09
N LYS A 36 0.68 12.80 -9.53
CA LYS A 36 0.47 12.80 -8.08
C LYS A 36 1.20 11.61 -7.43
N PRO A 37 1.90 11.83 -6.30
CA PRO A 37 2.54 10.75 -5.58
C PRO A 37 1.49 9.75 -5.10
N GLN A 38 1.82 8.47 -5.20
CA GLN A 38 0.98 7.42 -4.70
C GLN A 38 1.35 7.09 -3.27
N PHE A 39 0.36 6.66 -2.49
CA PHE A 39 0.55 6.33 -1.09
C PHE A 39 0.00 4.95 -0.75
N ALA A 40 0.77 4.18 0.00
CA ALA A 40 0.36 2.88 0.53
C ALA A 40 0.63 2.82 2.03
N SER A 41 -0.31 2.29 2.82
CA SER A 41 -0.12 2.12 4.27
C SER A 41 0.68 0.85 4.55
N LEU A 42 1.57 0.89 5.54
CA LEU A 42 2.29 -0.31 5.98
C LEU A 42 1.32 -1.32 6.64
N LEU A 43 1.64 -2.61 6.48
CA LEU A 43 0.91 -3.68 7.16
C LEU A 43 1.26 -3.73 8.66
N LYS A 44 0.36 -4.33 9.44
CA LYS A 44 0.58 -4.57 10.86
C LYS A 44 1.76 -5.53 11.04
N GLY A 45 2.84 -5.05 11.65
CA GLY A 45 4.09 -5.81 11.84
C GLY A 45 5.24 -5.35 10.92
N GLN A 46 4.94 -4.64 9.84
CA GLN A 46 5.99 -3.97 9.06
C GLN A 46 6.45 -2.71 9.79
N SER A 47 7.76 -2.47 9.79
CA SER A 47 8.39 -1.31 10.41
C SER A 47 9.08 -0.46 9.36
N ILE A 48 9.01 0.86 9.51
CA ILE A 48 9.69 1.82 8.64
C ILE A 48 11.20 1.54 8.52
N SER A 49 11.79 0.95 9.56
CA SER A 49 13.21 0.64 9.67
C SER A 49 13.60 -0.65 8.94
N THR A 50 12.68 -1.61 8.81
CA THR A 50 12.98 -2.96 8.31
C THR A 50 12.41 -3.23 6.92
N ILE A 51 11.37 -2.49 6.53
CA ILE A 51 10.73 -2.68 5.23
C ILE A 51 11.72 -2.49 4.08
N THR A 52 11.60 -3.37 3.09
CA THR A 52 12.40 -3.37 1.87
C THR A 52 11.65 -2.71 0.71
N LEU A 53 12.37 -2.33 -0.35
CA LEU A 53 11.77 -1.78 -1.57
C LEU A 53 10.76 -2.75 -2.20
N ASP A 54 11.10 -4.03 -2.31
CA ASP A 54 10.22 -5.06 -2.89
C ASP A 54 8.90 -5.20 -2.12
N GLU A 55 8.97 -5.25 -0.79
CA GLU A 55 7.79 -5.27 0.07
C GLU A 55 6.95 -4.01 -0.09
N ALA A 56 7.60 -2.85 -0.20
CA ALA A 56 6.94 -1.57 -0.39
C ALA A 56 6.16 -1.52 -1.71
N LEU A 57 6.76 -1.99 -2.80
CA LEU A 57 6.13 -2.05 -4.12
C LEU A 57 4.93 -2.99 -4.13
N LYS A 58 4.97 -4.11 -3.41
CA LYS A 58 3.82 -5.02 -3.25
C LYS A 58 2.61 -4.35 -2.61
N LEU A 59 2.81 -3.35 -1.74
CA LEU A 59 1.69 -2.64 -1.11
C LEU A 59 0.93 -1.73 -2.08
N PHE A 60 1.59 -1.24 -3.15
CA PHE A 60 0.93 -0.46 -4.21
C PHE A 60 0.06 -1.31 -5.14
N ALA A 61 0.16 -2.65 -5.06
CA ALA A 61 -0.73 -3.53 -5.80
C ALA A 61 -2.17 -3.57 -5.23
N PHE A 62 -2.41 -2.93 -4.07
CA PHE A 62 -3.73 -2.86 -3.44
C PHE A 62 -4.41 -1.49 -3.69
N PRO A 63 -5.75 -1.42 -3.78
CA PRO A 63 -6.70 -2.53 -3.67
C PRO A 63 -6.71 -3.43 -4.90
N LYS A 64 -6.70 -4.75 -4.68
CA LYS A 64 -6.67 -5.76 -5.75
C LYS A 64 -7.97 -6.55 -5.79
N VAL A 65 -8.62 -6.59 -6.95
CA VAL A 65 -9.73 -7.52 -7.18
C VAL A 65 -9.14 -8.92 -7.37
N ILE A 66 -9.55 -9.87 -6.52
CA ILE A 66 -9.05 -11.26 -6.54
C ILE A 66 -9.99 -12.21 -7.28
N GLY A 67 -11.21 -11.76 -7.59
CA GLY A 67 -12.18 -12.51 -8.35
C GLY A 67 -13.60 -12.03 -8.09
N GLU A 68 -14.56 -12.81 -8.54
CA GLU A 68 -15.98 -12.61 -8.32
C GLU A 68 -16.50 -13.76 -7.43
N PHE A 69 -17.34 -13.41 -6.46
CA PHE A 69 -18.07 -14.37 -5.64
C PHE A 69 -19.53 -13.93 -5.61
N GLU A 70 -20.50 -14.85 -5.69
CA GLU A 70 -21.94 -14.50 -5.66
C GLU A 70 -22.34 -13.35 -6.62
N GLY A 71 -21.69 -13.25 -7.79
CA GLY A 71 -21.97 -12.21 -8.79
C GLY A 71 -21.45 -10.81 -8.44
N LYS A 72 -20.56 -10.67 -7.45
CA LYS A 72 -19.97 -9.40 -7.03
C LYS A 72 -18.47 -9.51 -6.79
N ASP A 73 -17.75 -8.42 -7.08
CA ASP A 73 -16.30 -8.37 -6.92
C ASP A 73 -15.87 -8.61 -5.48
N VAL A 74 -14.82 -9.41 -5.34
CA VAL A 74 -14.07 -9.61 -4.10
C VAL A 74 -12.77 -8.83 -4.21
N THR A 75 -12.63 -7.80 -3.39
CA THR A 75 -11.46 -6.90 -3.39
C THR A 75 -10.67 -7.05 -2.10
N VAL A 76 -9.36 -7.24 -2.19
CA VAL A 76 -8.46 -7.16 -1.03
C VAL A 76 -7.89 -5.74 -0.94
N ALA A 77 -7.96 -5.13 0.23
CA ALA A 77 -7.45 -3.79 0.47
C ALA A 77 -6.80 -3.69 1.87
N ILE A 78 -6.01 -2.64 2.09
CA ILE A 78 -5.33 -2.39 3.37
C ILE A 78 -6.01 -1.22 4.07
N GLY A 79 -6.53 -1.45 5.26
CA GLY A 79 -7.21 -0.45 6.08
C GLY A 79 -6.48 -0.18 7.41
N ARG A 80 -7.08 0.67 8.24
CA ARG A 80 -6.54 1.05 9.57
C ARG A 80 -6.20 -0.13 10.47
N PHE A 81 -6.95 -1.23 10.37
CA PHE A 81 -6.80 -2.41 11.22
C PHE A 81 -5.97 -3.53 10.58
N GLY A 82 -5.46 -3.32 9.36
CA GLY A 82 -4.76 -4.33 8.57
C GLY A 82 -5.47 -4.64 7.25
N PRO A 83 -5.02 -5.70 6.55
CA PRO A 83 -5.62 -6.14 5.30
C PRO A 83 -7.03 -6.69 5.55
N TYR A 84 -7.94 -6.40 4.62
CA TYR A 84 -9.32 -6.85 4.66
C TYR A 84 -9.81 -7.22 3.26
N VAL A 85 -10.75 -8.16 3.21
CA VAL A 85 -11.55 -8.48 2.04
C VAL A 85 -12.82 -7.64 2.08
N ARG A 86 -13.11 -6.95 0.97
CA ARG A 86 -14.38 -6.31 0.68
C ARG A 86 -15.14 -7.14 -0.32
N HIS A 87 -16.36 -7.49 0.02
CA HIS A 87 -17.28 -8.18 -0.87
C HIS A 87 -18.71 -7.74 -0.54
N ASP A 88 -19.45 -7.26 -1.53
CA ASP A 88 -20.84 -6.80 -1.37
C ASP A 88 -21.09 -5.82 -0.20
N GLY A 89 -20.21 -4.84 -0.04
CA GLY A 89 -20.31 -3.88 1.07
C GLY A 89 -20.00 -4.46 2.46
N LYS A 90 -19.69 -5.76 2.56
CA LYS A 90 -19.16 -6.41 3.77
C LYS A 90 -17.64 -6.31 3.77
N PHE A 91 -17.08 -6.21 4.98
CA PHE A 91 -15.66 -6.06 5.24
C PHE A 91 -15.22 -7.16 6.21
N VAL A 92 -14.28 -8.00 5.80
CA VAL A 92 -13.77 -9.11 6.61
C VAL A 92 -12.25 -8.96 6.74
N SER A 93 -11.76 -8.80 7.96
CA SER A 93 -10.32 -8.69 8.22
C SER A 93 -9.59 -10.02 7.96
N ILE A 94 -8.39 -9.95 7.39
CA ILE A 94 -7.52 -11.11 7.18
C ILE A 94 -6.57 -11.19 8.40
N PRO A 95 -6.63 -12.26 9.22
CA PRO A 95 -5.76 -12.44 10.38
C PRO A 95 -4.31 -12.74 9.99
#